data_AF-A0A6P0SQT4-F1
#
_entry.id   AF-A0A6P0SQT4-F1
#
_cell.length_a   1.000
_cell.length_b   1.000
_cell.length_c   1.000
_cell.angle_alpha   90.00
_cell.angle_beta   90.00
_cell.angle_gamma   90.00
#
_symmetry.space_group_name_H-M   'P 1'
#
loop_
_entity.id
_entity.type
_entity.pdbx_description
1 polymer ?
#
loop_
_entity_poly.entity_id
_entity_poly.type
_entity_poly.pdbx_seq_one_letter_code
_entity_poly.pdbx_strand_id
1 'polypeptide(L)'
;MNSPFLNHLHSPKRPVIVFDGATGTSLQTQNLTAEDFGGPEYEGCNEYLVHTKPEAVEKVHRGFLEVGADVIETDTFGGTSIVLAEYDLADQAYYLNKAAAELAKRMAAEYSTPEKPRFVAGSMGPGTKLPTLGHIDFDTLKNAYVEQALGLYDGGSDLLIVETCQDVLQIKAALNAIEEVFEKKGARLPLMVSITMEVMGTMLVGSEINAALTILEPYPIDILGLNCATGPEQMKEHIKYLSECSPFVVSCIPNAGLPENVGGQAHYRLTPMELRMALMHFVEDLGVQIIGGCCGTRPAHIQQLADFAKTLTPKERHPKYEPSAASIYSSQPYHQDNSFLIVGERLNASGSKKCRTMLNAEDWDGLVSLAKSQIREGANVLDVNVDYVGRDGVRDMNELASRLVTNSTLPLMLDSTEWEKMEAGLKVVGGKCILNSTNYEDGEPRFYKVLELAKIYGAGVVIGTIDEDGMARTADKKFEIAKRAYNDAIAYGIP
;
A
#
# COMPACT_ATOMS: atom_id res chain seq x y z
N MET A 1 16.99 11.45 -10.60
CA MET A 1 16.05 10.42 -11.10
C MET A 1 15.62 10.81 -12.50
N ASN A 2 16.00 10.02 -13.51
CA ASN A 2 15.59 10.21 -14.91
C ASN A 2 14.55 9.12 -15.26
N SER A 3 13.37 9.14 -14.65
CA SER A 3 12.28 8.25 -15.09
C SER A 3 11.52 8.92 -16.25
N PRO A 4 11.46 8.30 -17.45
CA PRO A 4 10.67 8.82 -18.56
C PRO A 4 9.19 9.01 -18.19
N PHE A 5 8.64 8.08 -17.40
CA PHE A 5 7.25 8.15 -16.94
C PHE A 5 7.02 9.34 -16.00
N LEU A 6 7.83 9.53 -14.96
CA LEU A 6 7.67 10.68 -14.04
C LEU A 6 7.95 12.01 -14.75
N ASN A 7 8.90 12.04 -15.68
CA ASN A 7 9.17 13.23 -16.50
C ASN A 7 7.95 13.59 -17.36
N HIS A 8 7.24 12.59 -17.89
CA HIS A 8 6.00 12.80 -18.64
C HIS A 8 4.86 13.29 -17.72
N LEU A 9 4.64 12.57 -16.60
CA LEU A 9 3.61 12.87 -15.61
C LEU A 9 3.75 14.29 -15.03
N HIS A 10 4.96 14.68 -14.64
CA HIS A 10 5.25 16.00 -14.05
C HIS A 10 5.69 17.05 -15.08
N SER A 11 5.52 16.78 -16.37
CA SER A 11 5.78 17.78 -17.40
C SER A 11 4.91 19.02 -17.17
N PRO A 12 5.32 20.23 -17.65
CA PRO A 12 4.53 21.45 -17.46
C PRO A 12 3.10 21.37 -18.00
N LYS A 13 2.84 20.45 -18.93
CA LYS A 13 1.50 20.21 -19.50
C LYS A 13 0.59 19.40 -18.56
N ARG A 14 1.15 18.72 -17.56
CA ARG A 14 0.45 17.81 -16.62
C ARG A 14 -0.55 16.90 -17.35
N PRO A 15 -0.09 16.06 -18.30
CA PRO A 15 -0.98 15.26 -19.11
C PRO A 15 -1.81 14.32 -18.24
N VAL A 16 -3.07 14.09 -18.64
CA VAL A 16 -3.88 13.00 -18.11
C VAL A 16 -3.35 11.70 -18.71
N ILE A 17 -2.89 10.79 -17.87
CA ILE A 17 -2.39 9.48 -18.31
C ILE A 17 -3.54 8.48 -18.27
N VAL A 18 -3.74 7.76 -19.38
CA VAL A 18 -4.80 6.76 -19.51
C VAL A 18 -4.19 5.35 -19.40
N PHE A 19 -4.50 4.65 -18.32
CA PHE A 19 -4.24 3.23 -18.16
C PHE A 19 -5.24 2.41 -19.01
N ASP A 20 -4.89 1.15 -19.24
CA ASP A 20 -5.72 0.21 -19.97
C ASP A 20 -6.98 -0.22 -19.19
N GLY A 21 -7.64 -1.25 -19.72
CA GLY A 21 -8.84 -1.84 -19.13
C GLY A 21 -8.56 -3.21 -18.53
N ALA A 22 -9.61 -3.92 -18.12
CA ALA A 22 -9.44 -5.21 -17.46
C ALA A 22 -8.85 -6.32 -18.35
N THR A 23 -7.66 -6.81 -17.96
CA THR A 23 -7.02 -7.98 -18.56
C THR A 23 -7.82 -9.27 -18.36
N GLY A 24 -8.16 -9.61 -17.10
CA GLY A 24 -8.87 -10.85 -16.78
C GLY A 24 -10.21 -11.02 -17.52
N THR A 25 -11.08 -10.00 -17.49
CA THR A 25 -12.35 -10.07 -18.24
C THR A 25 -12.14 -10.06 -19.75
N SER A 26 -11.04 -9.50 -20.26
CA SER A 26 -10.70 -9.55 -21.69
C SER A 26 -10.27 -10.97 -22.11
N LEU A 27 -9.44 -11.65 -21.31
CA LEU A 27 -9.04 -13.05 -21.52
C LEU A 27 -10.25 -14.00 -21.50
N GLN A 28 -11.19 -13.79 -20.58
CA GLN A 28 -12.43 -14.58 -20.51
C GLN A 28 -13.26 -14.54 -21.82
N THR A 29 -13.21 -13.44 -22.57
CA THR A 29 -13.91 -13.34 -23.87
C THR A 29 -13.25 -14.11 -25.01
N GLN A 30 -12.04 -14.63 -24.80
CA GLN A 30 -11.30 -15.38 -25.82
C GLN A 30 -11.69 -16.87 -25.86
N ASN A 31 -12.56 -17.33 -24.97
CA ASN A 31 -12.99 -18.73 -24.85
C ASN A 31 -11.80 -19.70 -24.72
N LEU A 32 -10.85 -19.35 -23.85
CA LEU A 32 -9.68 -20.19 -23.56
C LEU A 32 -10.12 -21.50 -22.93
N THR A 33 -9.40 -22.58 -23.24
CA THR A 33 -9.64 -23.92 -22.66
C THR A 33 -8.50 -24.31 -21.73
N ALA A 34 -8.68 -25.33 -20.88
CA ALA A 34 -7.60 -25.90 -20.08
C ALA A 34 -6.30 -26.20 -20.86
N GLU A 35 -6.39 -26.60 -22.15
CA GLU A 35 -5.22 -26.85 -22.98
C GLU A 35 -4.40 -25.57 -23.24
N ASP A 36 -5.07 -24.42 -23.34
CA ASP A 36 -4.43 -23.11 -23.53
C ASP A 36 -3.63 -22.69 -22.29
N PHE A 37 -4.07 -23.11 -21.11
CA PHE A 37 -3.34 -22.94 -19.84
C PHE A 37 -2.26 -24.03 -19.64
N GLY A 38 -2.10 -24.97 -20.56
CA GLY A 38 -1.13 -26.06 -20.45
C GLY A 38 -1.60 -27.29 -19.67
N GLY A 39 -2.88 -27.34 -19.26
CA GLY A 39 -3.47 -28.47 -18.56
C GLY A 39 -4.63 -28.08 -17.63
N PRO A 40 -5.54 -29.02 -17.27
CA PRO A 40 -6.63 -28.77 -16.31
C PRO A 40 -6.17 -28.26 -14.94
N GLU A 41 -4.96 -28.64 -14.51
CA GLU A 41 -4.36 -28.21 -13.25
C GLU A 41 -3.96 -26.71 -13.23
N TYR A 42 -3.77 -26.10 -14.39
CA TYR A 42 -3.37 -24.70 -14.55
C TYR A 42 -4.54 -23.80 -14.98
N GLU A 43 -5.72 -24.38 -15.21
CA GLU A 43 -6.89 -23.65 -15.73
C GLU A 43 -7.28 -22.51 -14.78
N GLY A 44 -7.29 -21.28 -15.31
CA GLY A 44 -7.61 -20.08 -14.55
C GLY A 44 -6.40 -19.29 -14.03
N CYS A 45 -5.17 -19.83 -14.12
CA CYS A 45 -3.94 -19.09 -13.87
C CYS A 45 -3.59 -18.23 -15.09
N ASN A 46 -4.11 -17.01 -15.15
CA ASN A 46 -3.89 -16.11 -16.29
C ASN A 46 -2.39 -15.81 -16.47
N GLU A 47 -1.65 -15.66 -15.38
CA GLU A 47 -0.21 -15.39 -15.37
C GLU A 47 0.58 -16.45 -16.14
N TYR A 48 0.08 -17.69 -16.24
CA TYR A 48 0.77 -18.76 -16.97
C TYR A 48 0.58 -18.68 -18.49
N LEU A 49 -0.43 -17.94 -18.96
CA LEU A 49 -0.68 -17.72 -20.39
C LEU A 49 0.48 -17.00 -21.08
N VAL A 50 1.27 -16.21 -20.35
CA VAL A 50 2.49 -15.58 -20.92
C VAL A 50 3.51 -16.62 -21.39
N HIS A 51 3.46 -17.84 -20.83
CA HIS A 51 4.29 -18.96 -21.23
C HIS A 51 3.59 -19.88 -22.23
N THR A 52 2.35 -20.29 -21.92
CA THR A 52 1.67 -21.34 -22.70
C THR A 52 0.96 -20.81 -23.94
N LYS A 53 0.46 -19.57 -23.88
CA LYS A 53 -0.33 -18.93 -24.95
C LYS A 53 -0.14 -17.41 -25.01
N PRO A 54 1.09 -16.92 -25.21
CA PRO A 54 1.42 -15.49 -25.13
C PRO A 54 0.58 -14.62 -26.08
N GLU A 55 0.14 -15.16 -27.22
CA GLU A 55 -0.71 -14.47 -28.18
C GLU A 55 -2.07 -14.03 -27.60
N ALA A 56 -2.58 -14.74 -26.58
CA ALA A 56 -3.82 -14.36 -25.90
C ALA A 56 -3.62 -13.07 -25.11
N VAL A 57 -2.48 -12.95 -24.42
CA VAL A 57 -2.08 -11.76 -23.65
C VAL A 57 -1.74 -10.60 -24.59
N GLU A 58 -0.98 -10.85 -25.65
CA GLU A 58 -0.67 -9.85 -26.68
C GLU A 58 -1.93 -9.26 -27.30
N LYS A 59 -2.96 -10.08 -27.56
CA LYS A 59 -4.24 -9.63 -28.11
C LYS A 59 -4.96 -8.66 -27.17
N VAL A 60 -4.86 -8.86 -25.85
CA VAL A 60 -5.41 -7.93 -24.86
C VAL A 60 -4.66 -6.60 -24.89
N HIS A 61 -3.34 -6.62 -24.74
CA HIS A 61 -2.52 -5.40 -24.78
C HIS A 61 -2.72 -4.64 -26.09
N ARG A 62 -2.71 -5.33 -27.23
CA ARG A 62 -2.98 -4.76 -28.55
C ARG A 62 -4.31 -4.03 -28.59
N GLY A 63 -5.37 -4.66 -28.07
CA GLY A 63 -6.72 -4.08 -28.02
C GLY A 63 -6.79 -2.75 -27.27
N PHE A 64 -6.00 -2.56 -26.21
CA PHE A 64 -5.95 -1.30 -25.45
C PHE A 64 -4.97 -0.27 -26.03
N LEU A 65 -3.83 -0.72 -26.55
CA LEU A 65 -2.85 0.15 -27.21
C LEU A 65 -3.41 0.78 -28.50
N GLU A 66 -4.15 0.01 -29.30
CA GLU A 66 -4.79 0.48 -30.54
C GLU A 66 -5.79 1.61 -30.31
N VAL A 67 -6.53 1.54 -29.19
CA VAL A 67 -7.50 2.57 -28.79
C VAL A 67 -6.87 3.72 -28.01
N GLY A 68 -5.55 3.67 -27.80
CA GLY A 68 -4.77 4.79 -27.31
C GLY A 68 -4.54 4.84 -25.81
N ALA A 69 -4.58 3.71 -25.10
CA ALA A 69 -4.01 3.63 -23.75
C ALA A 69 -2.54 4.12 -23.75
N ASP A 70 -2.13 4.81 -22.70
CA ASP A 70 -0.77 5.29 -22.48
C ASP A 70 0.06 4.32 -21.65
N VAL A 71 -0.59 3.58 -20.76
CA VAL A 71 0.01 2.56 -19.91
C VAL A 71 -0.77 1.26 -20.08
N ILE A 72 -0.05 0.15 -20.20
CA ILE A 72 -0.61 -1.19 -20.07
C ILE A 72 -0.07 -1.87 -18.81
N GLU A 73 -0.92 -2.59 -18.11
CA GLU A 73 -0.54 -3.40 -16.95
C GLU A 73 -0.05 -4.78 -17.42
N THR A 74 1.03 -5.30 -16.82
CA THR A 74 1.50 -6.67 -17.08
C THR A 74 0.48 -7.69 -16.60
N ASP A 75 0.39 -8.85 -17.27
CA ASP A 75 -0.47 -9.97 -16.84
C ASP A 75 0.16 -10.72 -15.66
N THR A 76 0.25 -10.04 -14.52
CA THR A 76 1.00 -10.46 -13.32
C THR A 76 0.27 -10.18 -12.02
N PHE A 77 -1.04 -9.96 -12.07
CA PHE A 77 -1.84 -9.62 -10.88
C PHE A 77 -1.65 -10.65 -9.74
N GLY A 78 -1.72 -11.93 -10.08
CA GLY A 78 -1.46 -13.08 -9.20
C GLY A 78 -0.01 -13.59 -9.25
N GLY A 79 0.96 -12.81 -9.74
CA GLY A 79 2.31 -13.28 -10.02
C GLY A 79 3.21 -13.60 -8.82
N THR A 80 2.70 -13.63 -7.59
CA THR A 80 3.52 -14.00 -6.42
C THR A 80 3.65 -15.52 -6.30
N SER A 81 4.77 -16.00 -5.74
CA SER A 81 4.95 -17.44 -5.48
C SER A 81 3.88 -18.03 -4.55
N ILE A 82 3.26 -17.23 -3.68
CA ILE A 82 2.15 -17.65 -2.82
C ILE A 82 0.89 -17.99 -3.62
N VAL A 83 0.53 -17.16 -4.60
CA VAL A 83 -0.66 -17.39 -5.44
C VAL A 83 -0.38 -18.49 -6.46
N LEU A 84 0.79 -18.45 -7.09
CA LEU A 84 1.19 -19.47 -8.07
C LEU A 84 1.34 -20.87 -7.45
N ALA A 85 1.56 -20.97 -6.14
CA ALA A 85 1.54 -22.25 -5.43
C ALA A 85 0.18 -22.97 -5.50
N GLU A 86 -0.93 -22.25 -5.70
CA GLU A 86 -2.26 -22.85 -5.87
C GLU A 86 -2.35 -23.66 -7.19
N TYR A 87 -1.40 -23.44 -8.11
CA TYR A 87 -1.28 -24.09 -9.40
C TYR A 87 0.03 -24.89 -9.54
N ASP A 88 0.74 -25.19 -8.45
CA ASP A 88 2.06 -25.83 -8.46
C ASP A 88 3.13 -25.09 -9.30
N LEU A 89 3.05 -23.76 -9.37
CA LEU A 89 3.95 -22.89 -10.16
C LEU A 89 4.75 -21.90 -9.30
N ALA A 90 4.87 -22.15 -7.98
CA ALA A 90 5.52 -21.23 -7.05
C ALA A 90 6.97 -20.89 -7.44
N ASP A 91 7.73 -21.85 -7.95
CA ASP A 91 9.12 -21.72 -8.39
C ASP A 91 9.27 -20.97 -9.73
N GLN A 92 8.16 -20.72 -10.43
CA GLN A 92 8.13 -20.00 -11.71
C GLN A 92 7.84 -18.51 -11.53
N ALA A 93 7.62 -18.02 -10.30
CA ALA A 93 7.20 -16.64 -10.05
C ALA A 93 8.14 -15.60 -10.69
N TYR A 94 9.45 -15.67 -10.44
CA TYR A 94 10.40 -14.74 -11.09
C TYR A 94 10.29 -14.78 -12.63
N TYR A 95 10.26 -15.99 -13.20
CA TYR A 95 10.25 -16.19 -14.65
C TYR A 95 8.98 -15.62 -15.30
N LEU A 96 7.80 -15.94 -14.76
CA LEU A 96 6.53 -15.50 -15.32
C LEU A 96 6.39 -13.98 -15.28
N ASN A 97 6.77 -13.34 -14.16
CA ASN A 97 6.74 -11.88 -14.06
C ASN A 97 7.68 -11.21 -15.04
N LYS A 98 8.89 -11.74 -15.18
CA LYS A 98 9.86 -11.23 -16.14
C LYS A 98 9.35 -11.37 -17.58
N ALA A 99 8.85 -12.54 -17.94
CA ALA A 99 8.33 -12.81 -19.28
C ALA A 99 7.12 -11.92 -19.62
N ALA A 100 6.21 -11.72 -18.66
CA ALA A 100 5.07 -10.83 -18.81
C ALA A 100 5.50 -9.37 -19.03
N ALA A 101 6.46 -8.88 -18.25
CA ALA A 101 7.02 -7.54 -18.41
C ALA A 101 7.74 -7.37 -19.77
N GLU A 102 8.55 -8.34 -20.19
CA GLU A 102 9.22 -8.31 -21.51
C GLU A 102 8.22 -8.29 -22.67
N LEU A 103 7.15 -9.10 -22.57
CA LEU A 103 6.05 -9.13 -23.54
C LEU A 103 5.35 -7.76 -23.63
N ALA A 104 4.93 -7.22 -22.48
CA ALA A 104 4.29 -5.91 -22.42
C ALA A 104 5.23 -4.79 -22.93
N LYS A 105 6.52 -4.83 -22.61
CA LYS A 105 7.50 -3.83 -23.07
C LYS A 105 7.70 -3.86 -24.57
N ARG A 106 7.76 -5.05 -25.18
CA ARG A 106 7.78 -5.19 -26.64
C ARG A 106 6.51 -4.60 -27.26
N MET A 107 5.34 -4.94 -26.71
CA MET A 107 4.06 -4.40 -27.18
C MET A 107 3.98 -2.87 -27.06
N ALA A 108 4.36 -2.30 -25.91
CA ALA A 108 4.39 -0.85 -25.71
C ALA A 108 5.33 -0.17 -26.71
N ALA A 109 6.51 -0.74 -26.97
CA ALA A 109 7.48 -0.20 -27.92
C ALA A 109 6.94 -0.12 -29.36
N GLU A 110 6.12 -1.10 -29.80
CA GLU A 110 5.48 -1.08 -31.14
C GLU A 110 4.54 0.11 -31.35
N TYR A 111 3.94 0.64 -30.27
CA TYR A 111 2.94 1.72 -30.30
C TYR A 111 3.48 3.06 -29.79
N SER A 112 4.70 3.09 -29.26
CA SER A 112 5.31 4.26 -28.66
C SER A 112 5.86 5.21 -29.73
N THR A 113 5.49 6.49 -29.67
CA THR A 113 6.12 7.56 -30.46
C THR A 113 6.72 8.63 -29.55
N PRO A 114 7.61 9.51 -30.04
CA PRO A 114 8.14 10.61 -29.24
C PRO A 114 7.05 11.53 -28.65
N GLU A 115 5.96 11.74 -29.38
CA GLU A 115 4.83 12.59 -28.97
C GLU A 115 3.86 11.87 -28.03
N LYS A 116 3.77 10.55 -28.14
CA LYS A 116 2.86 9.72 -27.37
C LYS A 116 3.58 8.44 -26.90
N PRO A 117 4.44 8.53 -25.89
CA PRO A 117 5.14 7.37 -25.37
C PRO A 117 4.15 6.34 -24.79
N ARG A 118 4.55 5.08 -24.77
CA ARG A 118 3.83 4.00 -24.07
C ARG A 118 4.66 3.47 -22.94
N PHE A 119 4.00 3.21 -21.82
CA PHE A 119 4.64 2.70 -20.62
C PHE A 119 4.02 1.36 -20.20
N VAL A 120 4.77 0.61 -19.41
CA VAL A 120 4.34 -0.66 -18.84
C VAL A 120 4.37 -0.57 -17.32
N ALA A 121 3.23 -0.80 -16.69
CA ALA A 121 3.12 -0.95 -15.24
C ALA A 121 3.24 -2.42 -14.85
N GLY A 122 4.25 -2.75 -14.05
CA GLY A 122 4.38 -4.07 -13.44
C GLY A 122 3.31 -4.25 -12.35
N SER A 123 2.25 -4.99 -12.67
CA SER A 123 1.11 -5.24 -11.78
C SER A 123 1.46 -6.24 -10.67
N MET A 124 1.14 -5.87 -9.42
CA MET A 124 1.30 -6.69 -8.23
C MET A 124 0.00 -6.64 -7.41
N GLY A 125 -0.82 -7.68 -7.50
CA GLY A 125 -2.08 -7.78 -6.76
C GLY A 125 -1.90 -8.15 -5.28
N PRO A 126 -2.99 -8.19 -4.49
CA PRO A 126 -2.95 -8.40 -3.04
C PRO A 126 -2.71 -9.86 -2.63
N GLY A 127 -2.75 -10.80 -3.57
CA GLY A 127 -2.68 -12.25 -3.30
C GLY A 127 -3.94 -12.81 -2.64
N THR A 128 -3.83 -14.00 -2.03
CA THR A 128 -4.95 -14.73 -1.40
C THR A 128 -4.91 -14.76 0.13
N LYS A 129 -3.96 -14.06 0.76
CA LYS A 129 -3.75 -14.05 2.22
C LYS A 129 -3.88 -12.63 2.78
N LEU A 130 -4.45 -12.52 3.98
CA LEU A 130 -4.62 -11.26 4.71
C LEU A 130 -3.69 -11.29 5.94
N PRO A 131 -2.50 -10.66 5.89
CA PRO A 131 -1.54 -10.70 6.99
C PRO A 131 -2.09 -10.05 8.26
N THR A 132 -2.95 -9.03 8.16
CA THR A 132 -3.59 -8.40 9.34
C THR A 132 -4.49 -9.38 10.11
N LEU A 133 -5.01 -10.41 9.45
CA LEU A 133 -5.80 -11.47 10.07
C LEU A 133 -4.97 -12.71 10.45
N GLY A 134 -3.64 -12.64 10.31
CA GLY A 134 -2.73 -13.74 10.65
C GLY A 134 -2.75 -14.92 9.66
N HIS A 135 -3.24 -14.73 8.43
CA HIS A 135 -3.25 -15.80 7.41
C HIS A 135 -1.83 -16.14 6.89
N ILE A 136 -0.89 -15.20 7.02
CA ILE A 136 0.51 -15.32 6.62
C ILE A 136 1.34 -14.33 7.45
N ASP A 137 2.60 -14.66 7.73
CA ASP A 137 3.52 -13.73 8.39
C ASP A 137 4.10 -12.70 7.40
N PHE A 138 4.51 -11.55 7.94
CA PHE A 138 5.00 -10.42 7.16
C PHE A 138 6.23 -10.74 6.31
N ASP A 139 7.19 -11.49 6.86
CA ASP A 139 8.46 -11.74 6.19
C ASP A 139 8.28 -12.70 5.01
N THR A 140 7.47 -13.76 5.19
CA THR A 140 7.10 -14.66 4.09
C THR A 140 6.38 -13.91 2.97
N LEU A 141 5.42 -13.05 3.31
CA LEU A 141 4.69 -12.25 2.31
C LEU A 141 5.61 -11.26 1.58
N LYS A 142 6.46 -10.54 2.33
CA LYS A 142 7.46 -9.64 1.76
C LYS A 142 8.37 -10.38 0.78
N ASN A 143 8.90 -11.55 1.15
CA ASN A 143 9.81 -12.31 0.31
C ASN A 143 9.16 -12.76 -1.01
N ALA A 144 7.88 -13.13 -1.00
CA ALA A 144 7.13 -13.44 -2.23
C ALA A 144 7.01 -12.21 -3.16
N TYR A 145 6.79 -11.02 -2.58
CA TYR A 145 6.80 -9.78 -3.36
C TYR A 145 8.20 -9.37 -3.84
N VAL A 146 9.28 -9.71 -3.13
CA VAL A 146 10.66 -9.43 -3.58
C VAL A 146 10.91 -10.18 -4.89
N GLU A 147 10.53 -11.46 -4.94
CA GLU A 147 10.66 -12.29 -6.13
C GLU A 147 9.86 -11.73 -7.32
N GLN A 148 8.60 -11.35 -7.07
CA GLN A 148 7.72 -10.75 -8.08
C GLN A 148 8.30 -9.42 -8.61
N ALA A 149 8.61 -8.49 -7.71
CA ALA A 149 9.12 -7.16 -8.05
C ALA A 149 10.47 -7.25 -8.80
N LEU A 150 11.33 -8.20 -8.43
CA LEU A 150 12.59 -8.45 -9.12
C LEU A 150 12.36 -8.92 -10.57
N GLY A 151 11.41 -9.82 -10.80
CA GLY A 151 11.03 -10.28 -12.14
C GLY A 151 10.50 -9.13 -13.01
N LEU A 152 9.57 -8.34 -12.48
CA LEU A 152 9.00 -7.17 -13.16
C LEU A 152 10.07 -6.12 -13.49
N TYR A 153 10.98 -5.84 -12.55
CA TYR A 153 12.09 -4.91 -12.75
C TYR A 153 13.02 -5.39 -13.87
N ASP A 154 13.45 -6.66 -13.80
CA ASP A 154 14.37 -7.23 -14.79
C ASP A 154 13.75 -7.41 -16.18
N GLY A 155 12.42 -7.56 -16.25
CA GLY A 155 11.68 -7.56 -17.51
C GLY A 155 11.47 -6.16 -18.11
N GLY A 156 11.84 -5.10 -17.37
CA GLY A 156 11.95 -3.74 -17.89
C GLY A 156 10.72 -2.86 -17.72
N SER A 157 9.83 -3.18 -16.76
CA SER A 157 8.69 -2.32 -16.42
C SER A 157 9.10 -0.86 -16.21
N ASP A 158 8.26 0.09 -16.65
CA ASP A 158 8.53 1.52 -16.53
C ASP A 158 8.12 2.10 -15.17
N LEU A 159 7.22 1.40 -14.48
CA LEU A 159 6.74 1.65 -13.13
C LEU A 159 6.25 0.34 -12.51
N LEU A 160 6.13 0.30 -11.19
CA LEU A 160 5.48 -0.79 -10.45
C LEU A 160 4.17 -0.30 -9.84
N ILE A 161 3.15 -1.14 -9.86
CA ILE A 161 1.86 -0.86 -9.24
C ILE A 161 1.49 -1.97 -8.25
N VAL A 162 1.31 -1.62 -6.98
CA VAL A 162 0.68 -2.48 -5.97
C VAL A 162 -0.82 -2.15 -5.98
N GLU A 163 -1.63 -3.00 -6.59
CA GLU A 163 -3.02 -2.68 -6.93
C GLU A 163 -4.06 -3.56 -6.26
N THR A 164 -5.31 -3.09 -6.26
CA THR A 164 -6.47 -3.79 -5.67
C THR A 164 -6.21 -4.14 -4.19
N CYS A 165 -5.46 -3.29 -3.49
CA CYS A 165 -5.01 -3.60 -2.14
C CYS A 165 -6.20 -3.58 -1.16
N GLN A 166 -6.34 -4.66 -0.40
CA GLN A 166 -7.44 -4.88 0.55
C GLN A 166 -6.99 -4.85 2.02
N ASP A 167 -5.68 -4.94 2.26
CA ASP A 167 -5.07 -5.00 3.59
C ASP A 167 -3.81 -4.10 3.61
N VAL A 168 -3.80 -3.10 4.48
CA VAL A 168 -2.68 -2.15 4.59
C VAL A 168 -1.36 -2.79 5.01
N LEU A 169 -1.38 -3.90 5.78
CA LEU A 169 -0.16 -4.61 6.16
C LEU A 169 0.45 -5.35 4.96
N GLN A 170 -0.39 -5.85 4.05
CA GLN A 170 0.05 -6.42 2.77
C GLN A 170 0.72 -5.34 1.91
N ILE A 171 0.15 -4.13 1.84
CA ILE A 171 0.77 -3.00 1.12
C ILE A 171 2.15 -2.72 1.69
N LYS A 172 2.29 -2.62 3.02
CA LYS A 172 3.59 -2.38 3.67
C LYS A 172 4.61 -3.48 3.34
N ALA A 173 4.19 -4.74 3.29
CA ALA A 173 5.06 -5.85 2.90
C ALA A 173 5.54 -5.71 1.44
N ALA A 174 4.63 -5.37 0.51
CA ALA A 174 4.96 -5.15 -0.89
C ALA A 174 5.89 -3.94 -1.10
N LEU A 175 5.64 -2.81 -0.41
CA LEU A 175 6.49 -1.62 -0.48
C LEU A 175 7.91 -1.91 0.04
N ASN A 176 8.03 -2.63 1.16
CA ASN A 176 9.33 -3.04 1.69
C ASN A 176 10.07 -4.01 0.77
N ALA A 177 9.35 -4.90 0.08
CA ALA A 177 9.93 -5.78 -0.92
C ALA A 177 10.48 -5.01 -2.13
N ILE A 178 9.72 -4.01 -2.60
CA ILE A 178 10.11 -3.15 -3.73
C ILE A 178 11.33 -2.30 -3.37
N GLU A 179 11.37 -1.69 -2.19
CA GLU A 179 12.54 -0.91 -1.74
C GLU A 179 13.79 -1.79 -1.64
N GLU A 180 13.68 -3.04 -1.14
CA GLU A 180 14.80 -3.98 -1.14
C GLU A 180 15.31 -4.29 -2.56
N VAL A 181 14.40 -4.42 -3.54
CA VAL A 181 14.79 -4.59 -4.95
C VAL A 181 15.46 -3.33 -5.48
N PHE A 182 14.95 -2.14 -5.20
CA PHE A 182 15.55 -0.87 -5.62
C PHE A 182 16.94 -0.67 -5.04
N GLU A 183 17.15 -0.99 -3.76
CA GLU A 183 18.47 -0.96 -3.11
C GLU A 183 19.44 -1.92 -3.80
N LYS A 184 19.03 -3.17 -4.05
CA LYS A 184 19.86 -4.17 -4.76
C LYS A 184 20.22 -3.73 -6.18
N LYS A 185 19.31 -3.04 -6.88
CA LYS A 185 19.53 -2.56 -8.25
C LYS A 185 20.27 -1.21 -8.30
N GLY A 186 20.32 -0.48 -7.19
CA GLY A 186 20.89 0.87 -7.13
C GLY A 186 20.07 1.92 -7.88
N ALA A 187 18.82 1.62 -8.25
CA ALA A 187 17.92 2.52 -8.97
C ALA A 187 16.45 2.20 -8.70
N ARG A 188 15.65 3.26 -8.52
CA ARG A 188 14.20 3.22 -8.26
C ARG A 188 13.39 3.39 -9.55
N LEU A 189 12.34 2.59 -9.70
CA LEU A 189 11.26 2.84 -10.64
C LEU A 189 10.15 3.68 -9.97
N PRO A 190 9.34 4.41 -10.75
CA PRO A 190 8.12 5.02 -10.23
C PRO A 190 7.22 3.98 -9.57
N LEU A 191 6.60 4.37 -8.46
CA LEU A 191 5.81 3.49 -7.63
C LEU A 191 4.40 4.03 -7.44
N MET A 192 3.43 3.20 -7.80
CA MET A 192 2.01 3.46 -7.66
C MET A 192 1.40 2.48 -6.66
N VAL A 193 0.54 2.98 -5.78
CA VAL A 193 -0.32 2.16 -4.93
C VAL A 193 -1.77 2.46 -5.25
N SER A 194 -2.56 1.42 -5.44
CA SER A 194 -3.99 1.51 -5.64
C SER A 194 -4.72 0.63 -4.64
N ILE A 195 -5.53 1.26 -3.79
CA ILE A 195 -6.35 0.57 -2.79
C ILE A 195 -7.75 0.32 -3.35
N THR A 196 -8.43 -0.68 -2.80
CA THR A 196 -9.83 -0.93 -3.15
C THR A 196 -10.75 -0.62 -1.97
N MET A 197 -11.84 0.08 -2.25
CA MET A 197 -12.88 0.42 -1.27
C MET A 197 -14.16 -0.32 -1.62
N GLU A 198 -14.68 -1.07 -0.67
CA GLU A 198 -15.95 -1.78 -0.76
C GLU A 198 -17.13 -0.81 -0.78
N VAL A 199 -18.32 -1.31 -1.11
CA VAL A 199 -19.56 -0.51 -1.15
C VAL A 199 -19.86 0.20 0.18
N MET A 200 -19.37 -0.33 1.30
CA MET A 200 -19.51 0.26 2.64
C MET A 200 -18.56 1.42 2.91
N GLY A 201 -17.65 1.76 1.99
CA GLY A 201 -16.74 2.90 2.09
C GLY A 201 -15.43 2.63 2.84
N THR A 202 -15.04 1.36 3.00
CA THR A 202 -13.79 0.94 3.65
C THR A 202 -13.11 -0.16 2.84
N MET A 203 -11.81 -0.38 3.09
CA MET A 203 -11.11 -1.57 2.60
C MET A 203 -11.65 -2.84 3.26
N LEU A 204 -11.31 -4.03 2.75
CA LEU A 204 -11.81 -5.31 3.28
C LEU A 204 -11.56 -5.50 4.79
N VAL A 205 -10.39 -5.06 5.28
CA VAL A 205 -10.03 -5.13 6.71
C VAL A 205 -10.61 -3.99 7.56
N GLY A 206 -11.42 -3.11 6.96
CA GLY A 206 -12.14 -2.02 7.63
C GLY A 206 -11.44 -0.65 7.59
N SER A 207 -10.36 -0.50 6.81
CA SER A 207 -9.62 0.76 6.72
C SER A 207 -10.40 1.86 6.03
N GLU A 208 -10.51 3.01 6.68
CA GLU A 208 -11.01 4.25 6.08
C GLU A 208 -9.92 4.92 5.21
N ILE A 209 -10.35 5.81 4.29
CA ILE A 209 -9.45 6.47 3.33
C ILE A 209 -8.40 7.35 4.00
N ASN A 210 -8.75 8.01 5.11
CA ASN A 210 -7.84 8.82 5.93
C ASN A 210 -6.77 7.96 6.63
N ALA A 211 -7.15 6.77 7.11
CA ALA A 211 -6.23 5.81 7.72
C ALA A 211 -5.23 5.31 6.69
N ALA A 212 -5.72 4.84 5.53
CA ALA A 212 -4.88 4.39 4.43
C ALA A 212 -3.88 5.47 3.98
N LEU A 213 -4.35 6.72 3.80
CA LEU A 213 -3.46 7.84 3.47
C LEU A 213 -2.40 8.07 4.55
N THR A 214 -2.81 8.10 5.83
CA THR A 214 -1.90 8.33 6.95
C THR A 214 -0.83 7.24 7.07
N ILE A 215 -1.19 5.98 6.77
CA ILE A 215 -0.29 4.82 6.81
C ILE A 215 0.71 4.87 5.65
N LEU A 216 0.28 5.29 4.46
CA LEU A 216 1.08 5.25 3.24
C LEU A 216 1.89 6.52 2.99
N GLU A 217 1.50 7.65 3.58
CA GLU A 217 2.19 8.94 3.46
C GLU A 217 3.71 8.89 3.75
N PRO A 218 4.20 8.15 4.76
CA PRO A 218 5.64 8.06 5.03
C PRO A 218 6.45 7.32 3.95
N TYR A 219 5.79 6.56 3.08
CA TYR A 219 6.47 5.76 2.06
C TYR A 219 6.80 6.59 0.82
N PRO A 220 7.93 6.31 0.14
CA PRO A 220 8.29 6.96 -1.12
C PRO A 220 7.41 6.42 -2.26
N ILE A 221 6.14 6.80 -2.29
CA ILE A 221 5.17 6.50 -3.34
C ILE A 221 5.03 7.74 -4.22
N ASP A 222 4.83 7.58 -5.53
CA ASP A 222 4.61 8.72 -6.44
C ASP A 222 3.11 8.95 -6.72
N ILE A 223 2.33 7.85 -6.76
CA ILE A 223 0.89 7.86 -7.09
C ILE A 223 0.12 7.03 -6.07
N LEU A 224 -0.97 7.60 -5.54
CA LEU A 224 -1.95 6.90 -4.70
C LEU A 224 -3.34 7.06 -5.27
N GLY A 225 -4.10 5.98 -5.39
CA GLY A 225 -5.49 6.08 -5.82
C GLY A 225 -6.33 4.85 -5.56
N LEU A 226 -7.41 4.73 -6.32
CA LEU A 226 -8.41 3.67 -6.16
C LEU A 226 -8.62 2.89 -7.46
N ASN A 227 -8.78 1.58 -7.32
CA ASN A 227 -9.21 0.71 -8.40
C ASN A 227 -10.10 -0.44 -7.90
N CYS A 228 -10.87 -1.02 -8.82
CA CYS A 228 -11.74 -2.18 -8.59
C CYS A 228 -12.83 -1.96 -7.51
N ALA A 229 -13.50 -3.07 -7.12
CA ALA A 229 -14.69 -3.21 -6.25
C ALA A 229 -15.93 -2.42 -6.64
N THR A 230 -15.78 -1.13 -6.94
CA THR A 230 -16.88 -0.20 -7.14
C THR A 230 -16.74 0.62 -8.42
N GLY A 231 -17.83 1.30 -8.79
CA GLY A 231 -17.83 2.24 -9.90
C GLY A 231 -17.42 3.65 -9.47
N PRO A 232 -17.37 4.60 -10.42
CA PRO A 232 -16.96 5.98 -10.14
C PRO A 232 -17.81 6.65 -9.04
N GLU A 233 -19.11 6.35 -9.00
CA GLU A 233 -20.04 6.98 -8.06
C GLU A 233 -19.64 6.71 -6.60
N GLN A 234 -19.31 5.46 -6.25
CA GLN A 234 -18.89 5.10 -4.90
C GLN A 234 -17.48 5.61 -4.57
N MET A 235 -16.62 5.76 -5.57
CA MET A 235 -15.25 6.26 -5.36
C MET A 235 -15.18 7.78 -5.12
N LYS A 236 -16.23 8.52 -5.45
CA LYS A 236 -16.24 9.99 -5.48
C LYS A 236 -15.74 10.64 -4.19
N GLU A 237 -16.30 10.26 -3.04
CA GLU A 237 -15.92 10.88 -1.75
C GLU A 237 -14.49 10.51 -1.34
N HIS A 238 -14.04 9.30 -1.66
CA HIS A 238 -12.66 8.88 -1.41
C HIS A 238 -11.65 9.64 -2.28
N ILE A 239 -11.94 9.78 -3.58
CA ILE A 239 -11.12 10.56 -4.52
C ILE A 239 -11.08 12.03 -4.12
N LYS A 240 -12.21 12.60 -3.69
CA LYS A 240 -12.25 13.96 -3.17
C LYS A 240 -11.35 14.12 -1.95
N TYR A 241 -11.43 13.22 -0.98
CA TYR A 241 -10.56 13.25 0.20
C TYR A 241 -9.08 13.14 -0.18
N LEU A 242 -8.69 12.19 -1.04
CA LEU A 242 -7.31 12.08 -1.53
C LEU A 242 -6.88 13.36 -2.27
N SER A 243 -7.77 13.97 -3.04
CA SER A 243 -7.45 15.19 -3.77
C SER A 243 -7.16 16.37 -2.82
N GLU A 244 -7.87 16.45 -1.69
CA GLU A 244 -7.74 17.50 -0.68
C GLU A 244 -6.58 17.28 0.31
N CYS A 245 -6.16 16.03 0.53
CA CYS A 245 -5.24 15.68 1.61
C CYS A 245 -3.94 14.98 1.14
N SER A 246 -3.95 14.28 0.01
CA SER A 246 -2.82 13.44 -0.42
C SER A 246 -1.69 14.26 -1.06
N PRO A 247 -0.42 14.07 -0.61
CA PRO A 247 0.74 14.67 -1.27
C PRO A 247 1.06 13.99 -2.62
N PHE A 248 0.56 12.78 -2.85
CA PHE A 248 0.83 11.98 -4.05
C PHE A 248 -0.04 12.39 -5.22
N VAL A 249 0.36 12.08 -6.45
CA VAL A 249 -0.53 12.15 -7.62
C VAL A 249 -1.71 11.20 -7.40
N VAL A 250 -2.92 11.65 -7.76
CA VAL A 250 -4.15 10.85 -7.56
C VAL A 250 -4.53 10.11 -8.84
N SER A 251 -4.82 8.82 -8.70
CA SER A 251 -5.37 7.96 -9.76
C SER A 251 -6.80 7.48 -9.43
N CYS A 252 -7.57 7.16 -10.48
CA CYS A 252 -8.87 6.49 -10.36
C CYS A 252 -9.11 5.54 -11.54
N ILE A 253 -9.15 4.23 -11.26
CA ILE A 253 -9.29 3.15 -12.24
C ILE A 253 -10.51 2.28 -11.84
N PRO A 254 -11.74 2.78 -11.99
CA PRO A 254 -12.94 2.13 -11.47
C PRO A 254 -13.39 0.94 -12.32
N ASN A 255 -14.27 0.10 -11.77
CA ASN A 255 -15.03 -0.86 -12.57
C ASN A 255 -16.01 -0.15 -13.51
N ALA A 256 -16.50 -0.86 -14.53
CA ALA A 256 -17.61 -0.41 -15.37
C ALA A 256 -18.97 -0.52 -14.62
N GLY A 257 -19.03 0.08 -13.43
CA GLY A 257 -20.15 -0.04 -12.49
C GLY A 257 -20.01 -1.24 -11.56
N LEU A 258 -21.04 -1.47 -10.73
CA LEU A 258 -21.09 -2.64 -9.86
C LEU A 258 -21.40 -3.91 -10.69
N PRO A 259 -20.80 -5.06 -10.36
CA PRO A 259 -21.11 -6.31 -11.04
C PRO A 259 -22.54 -6.76 -10.71
N GLU A 260 -23.31 -7.06 -11.73
CA GLU A 260 -24.62 -7.70 -11.61
C GLU A 260 -24.54 -9.16 -12.06
N ASN A 261 -25.14 -10.07 -11.29
CA ASN A 261 -25.26 -11.46 -11.73
C ASN A 261 -26.44 -11.60 -12.71
N VAL A 262 -26.11 -11.76 -13.99
CA VAL A 262 -27.08 -12.04 -15.05
C VAL A 262 -26.80 -13.43 -15.61
N GLY A 263 -27.63 -14.40 -15.23
CA GLY A 263 -27.51 -15.78 -15.73
C GLY A 263 -26.23 -16.52 -15.29
N GLY A 264 -25.70 -16.20 -14.11
CA GLY A 264 -24.46 -16.81 -13.58
C GLY A 264 -23.18 -16.11 -14.04
N GLN A 265 -23.28 -15.04 -14.83
CA GLN A 265 -22.15 -14.26 -15.30
C GLN A 265 -22.19 -12.85 -14.71
N ALA A 266 -21.01 -12.32 -14.35
CA ALA A 266 -20.86 -10.94 -13.92
C ALA A 266 -21.04 -10.00 -15.13
N HIS A 267 -22.05 -9.14 -15.06
CA HIS A 267 -22.37 -8.15 -16.06
C HIS A 267 -22.16 -6.74 -15.52
N TYR A 268 -21.53 -5.88 -16.32
CA TYR A 268 -21.20 -4.51 -15.96
C TYR A 268 -21.94 -3.57 -16.90
N ARG A 269 -22.76 -2.68 -16.35
CA ARG A 269 -23.70 -1.85 -17.14
C ARG A 269 -23.19 -0.48 -17.52
N LEU A 270 -22.16 0.04 -16.83
CA LEU A 270 -21.69 1.40 -17.08
C LEU A 270 -21.15 1.48 -18.51
N THR A 271 -21.67 2.41 -19.28
CA THR A 271 -21.30 2.59 -20.68
C THR A 271 -19.99 3.39 -20.82
N PRO A 272 -19.32 3.34 -21.99
CA PRO A 272 -18.16 4.17 -22.26
C PRO A 272 -18.39 5.67 -22.05
N MET A 273 -19.58 6.19 -22.38
CA MET A 273 -19.91 7.59 -22.21
C MET A 273 -20.09 7.96 -20.73
N GLU A 274 -20.79 7.13 -19.96
CA GLU A 274 -21.00 7.38 -18.53
C GLU A 274 -19.68 7.33 -17.75
N LEU A 275 -18.82 6.35 -18.04
CA LEU A 275 -17.49 6.28 -17.43
C LEU A 275 -16.66 7.53 -17.74
N ARG A 276 -16.65 7.95 -19.01
CA ARG A 276 -15.97 9.17 -19.44
C ARG A 276 -16.47 10.40 -18.69
N MET A 277 -17.78 10.58 -18.57
CA MET A 277 -18.36 11.74 -17.90
C MET A 277 -17.97 11.79 -16.42
N ALA A 278 -17.97 10.64 -15.74
CA ALA A 278 -17.56 10.58 -14.34
C ALA A 278 -16.07 10.90 -14.15
N LEU A 279 -15.19 10.33 -14.97
CA LEU A 279 -13.74 10.56 -14.87
C LEU A 279 -13.34 11.97 -15.33
N MET A 280 -14.06 12.57 -16.29
CA MET A 280 -13.90 13.99 -16.65
C MET A 280 -14.07 14.89 -15.42
N HIS A 281 -15.14 14.68 -14.64
CA HIS A 281 -15.38 15.43 -13.41
C HIS A 281 -14.22 15.26 -12.40
N PHE A 282 -13.70 14.04 -12.23
CA PHE A 282 -12.58 13.80 -11.32
C PHE A 282 -11.29 14.50 -11.77
N VAL A 283 -11.04 14.60 -13.06
CA VAL A 283 -9.87 15.29 -13.59
C VAL A 283 -10.01 16.81 -13.43
N GLU A 284 -11.11 17.40 -13.91
CA GLU A 284 -11.28 18.86 -13.98
C GLU A 284 -11.58 19.50 -12.62
N ASP A 285 -12.33 18.81 -11.75
CA ASP A 285 -12.79 19.39 -10.49
C ASP A 285 -12.00 18.93 -9.26
N LEU A 286 -11.39 17.73 -9.33
CA LEU A 286 -10.64 17.13 -8.22
C LEU A 286 -9.13 17.02 -8.52
N GLY A 287 -8.70 17.12 -9.78
CA GLY A 287 -7.28 17.08 -10.13
C GLY A 287 -6.69 15.68 -10.17
N VAL A 288 -7.53 14.66 -10.39
CA VAL A 288 -7.08 13.32 -10.77
C VAL A 288 -6.29 13.42 -12.07
N GLN A 289 -5.13 12.76 -12.13
CA GLN A 289 -4.24 12.84 -13.30
C GLN A 289 -4.06 11.49 -13.99
N ILE A 290 -4.36 10.39 -13.31
CA ILE A 290 -4.28 9.05 -13.89
C ILE A 290 -5.68 8.43 -13.85
N ILE A 291 -6.15 8.02 -15.02
CA ILE A 291 -7.47 7.40 -15.19
C ILE A 291 -7.34 6.09 -15.98
N GLY A 292 -8.31 5.20 -15.87
CA GLY A 292 -8.28 3.94 -16.61
C GLY A 292 -9.57 3.15 -16.39
N GLY A 293 -9.51 1.85 -16.61
CA GLY A 293 -10.61 0.95 -16.34
C GLY A 293 -10.20 -0.36 -15.66
N CYS A 294 -10.97 -0.81 -14.68
CA CYS A 294 -10.81 -2.15 -14.09
C CYS A 294 -11.90 -3.08 -14.63
N CYS A 295 -12.45 -3.98 -13.80
CA CYS A 295 -13.38 -5.03 -14.23
C CYS A 295 -14.57 -4.50 -15.03
N GLY A 296 -14.86 -5.16 -16.16
CA GLY A 296 -15.96 -4.82 -17.06
C GLY A 296 -15.64 -3.75 -18.09
N THR A 297 -14.51 -3.05 -17.96
CA THR A 297 -14.06 -2.09 -18.98
C THR A 297 -13.49 -2.81 -20.20
N ARG A 298 -13.61 -2.18 -21.37
CA ARG A 298 -13.32 -2.75 -22.70
C ARG A 298 -12.61 -1.70 -23.55
N PRO A 299 -12.01 -2.05 -24.70
CA PRO A 299 -11.37 -1.06 -25.58
C PRO A 299 -12.26 0.15 -25.92
N ALA A 300 -13.57 -0.03 -26.08
CA ALA A 300 -14.50 1.08 -26.30
C ALA A 300 -14.55 2.10 -25.14
N HIS A 301 -14.38 1.66 -23.90
CA HIS A 301 -14.27 2.54 -22.73
C HIS A 301 -12.96 3.33 -22.78
N ILE A 302 -11.85 2.63 -22.97
CA ILE A 302 -10.52 3.24 -23.00
C ILE A 302 -10.37 4.21 -24.17
N GLN A 303 -10.96 3.92 -25.34
CA GLN A 303 -11.01 4.86 -26.47
C GLN A 303 -11.64 6.20 -26.07
N GLN A 304 -12.78 6.17 -25.36
CA GLN A 304 -13.45 7.39 -24.90
C GLN A 304 -12.60 8.19 -23.91
N LEU A 305 -11.87 7.51 -23.03
CA LEU A 305 -10.94 8.15 -22.09
C LEU A 305 -9.74 8.75 -22.83
N ALA A 306 -9.09 7.98 -23.71
CA ALA A 306 -7.92 8.40 -24.47
C ALA A 306 -8.19 9.57 -25.41
N ASP A 307 -9.38 9.63 -26.02
CA ASP A 307 -9.75 10.74 -26.89
C ASP A 307 -9.98 12.03 -26.11
N PHE A 308 -10.58 11.94 -24.93
CA PHE A 308 -10.91 13.12 -24.14
C PHE A 308 -9.77 13.57 -23.22
N ALA A 309 -8.87 12.67 -22.80
CA ALA A 309 -7.66 13.01 -22.05
C ALA A 309 -6.81 14.09 -22.76
N LYS A 310 -6.83 14.11 -24.11
CA LYS A 310 -6.13 15.11 -24.94
C LYS A 310 -6.65 16.54 -24.76
N THR A 311 -7.90 16.69 -24.31
CA THR A 311 -8.56 17.98 -24.13
C THR A 311 -8.64 18.42 -22.67
N LEU A 312 -8.27 17.53 -21.74
CA LEU A 312 -8.37 17.76 -20.32
C LEU A 312 -7.12 18.39 -19.74
N THR A 313 -7.30 19.18 -18.68
CA THR A 313 -6.20 19.65 -17.83
C THR A 313 -6.57 19.36 -16.38
N PRO A 314 -5.78 18.53 -15.66
CA PRO A 314 -6.06 18.24 -14.26
C PRO A 314 -6.03 19.52 -13.43
N LYS A 315 -7.02 19.69 -12.55
CA LYS A 315 -7.01 20.76 -11.56
C LYS A 315 -5.69 20.79 -10.79
N GLU A 316 -5.21 21.98 -10.49
CA GLU A 316 -4.11 22.15 -9.53
C GLU A 316 -4.61 21.82 -8.12
N ARG A 317 -3.88 20.96 -7.40
CA ARG A 317 -4.22 20.55 -6.05
C ARG A 317 -3.31 21.23 -5.04
N HIS A 318 -3.87 21.58 -3.90
CA HIS A 318 -3.14 22.14 -2.76
C HIS A 318 -3.46 21.29 -1.53
N PRO A 319 -2.85 20.09 -1.42
CA PRO A 319 -3.19 19.17 -0.35
C PRO A 319 -2.83 19.74 1.02
N LYS A 320 -3.68 19.50 2.01
CA LYS A 320 -3.43 19.87 3.41
C LYS A 320 -2.90 18.67 4.17
N TYR A 321 -1.64 18.76 4.58
CA TYR A 321 -1.01 17.73 5.40
C TYR A 321 -1.40 17.88 6.88
N GLU A 322 -1.79 16.77 7.51
CA GLU A 322 -2.10 16.69 8.93
C GLU A 322 -1.29 15.55 9.59
N PRO A 323 -0.26 15.88 10.40
CA PRO A 323 0.55 14.89 11.10
C PRO A 323 -0.29 14.02 12.04
N SER A 324 -0.28 12.71 11.79
CA SER A 324 -1.16 11.75 12.45
C SER A 324 -0.50 10.39 12.66
N ALA A 325 -0.94 9.66 13.69
CA ALA A 325 -0.80 8.20 13.80
C ALA A 325 -2.07 7.52 13.25
N ALA A 326 -2.01 6.22 12.97
CA ALA A 326 -3.19 5.49 12.48
C ALA A 326 -3.24 4.06 13.02
N SER A 327 -4.44 3.60 13.36
CA SER A 327 -4.75 2.17 13.39
C SER A 327 -5.02 1.68 11.97
N ILE A 328 -5.33 0.39 11.80
CA ILE A 328 -5.82 -0.08 10.51
C ILE A 328 -7.19 0.51 10.15
N TYR A 329 -7.93 1.10 11.09
CA TYR A 329 -9.30 1.58 10.88
C TYR A 329 -9.35 3.07 10.60
N SER A 330 -8.70 3.89 11.43
CA SER A 330 -8.83 5.34 11.40
C SER A 330 -7.51 6.06 11.68
N SER A 331 -7.45 7.31 11.25
CA SER A 331 -6.35 8.24 11.55
C SER A 331 -6.63 9.05 12.82
N GLN A 332 -5.58 9.32 13.59
CA GLN A 332 -5.59 10.12 14.81
C GLN A 332 -4.53 11.23 14.71
N PRO A 333 -4.96 12.48 14.45
CA PRO A 333 -4.07 13.64 14.44
C PRO A 333 -3.33 13.81 15.76
N TYR A 334 -2.06 14.22 15.69
CA TYR A 334 -1.29 14.51 16.90
C TYR A 334 -1.76 15.80 17.58
N HIS A 335 -2.14 16.81 16.80
CA HIS A 335 -2.74 18.03 17.31
C HIS A 335 -4.23 17.81 17.59
N GLN A 336 -4.71 18.28 18.75
CA GLN A 336 -6.12 18.19 19.14
C GLN A 336 -6.66 19.60 19.36
N ASP A 337 -7.69 20.02 18.62
CA ASP A 337 -8.16 21.41 18.65
C ASP A 337 -8.74 21.84 20.01
N ASN A 338 -9.52 20.95 20.63
CA ASN A 338 -10.24 21.23 21.88
C ASN A 338 -9.68 20.47 23.10
N SER A 339 -8.54 19.79 22.95
CA SER A 339 -7.95 18.93 23.97
C SER A 339 -6.44 18.76 23.74
N PHE A 340 -5.85 17.75 24.34
CA PHE A 340 -4.51 17.24 24.08
C PHE A 340 -4.61 15.76 23.67
N LEU A 341 -3.58 15.24 23.02
CA LEU A 341 -3.50 13.82 22.68
C LEU A 341 -3.34 12.98 23.96
N ILE A 342 -4.27 12.06 24.20
CA ILE A 342 -4.26 11.18 25.38
C ILE A 342 -3.65 9.83 25.00
N VAL A 343 -2.51 9.48 25.60
CA VAL A 343 -1.88 8.16 25.47
C VAL A 343 -2.25 7.30 26.67
N GLY A 344 -2.90 6.16 26.43
CA GLY A 344 -3.29 5.22 27.47
C GLY A 344 -2.12 4.37 27.96
N GLU A 345 -1.60 4.67 29.15
CA GLU A 345 -0.38 4.07 29.74
C GLU A 345 -0.56 2.70 30.43
N ARG A 346 -1.79 2.22 30.64
CA ARG A 346 -2.03 1.07 31.55
C ARG A 346 -1.67 -0.28 30.96
N LEU A 347 -1.47 -0.36 29.64
CA LEU A 347 -1.04 -1.56 28.90
C LEU A 347 0.49 -1.72 28.93
N ASN A 348 1.06 -1.53 30.11
CA ASN A 348 2.50 -1.45 30.30
C ASN A 348 2.94 -2.40 31.41
N ALA A 349 3.66 -3.48 31.08
CA ALA A 349 4.10 -4.48 32.04
C ALA A 349 5.12 -3.94 33.06
N SER A 350 5.89 -2.92 32.66
CA SER A 350 6.84 -2.21 33.54
C SER A 350 6.13 -1.33 34.56
N GLY A 351 5.16 -0.52 34.13
CA GLY A 351 4.46 0.49 34.94
C GLY A 351 3.17 0.02 35.63
N SER A 352 2.47 -0.98 35.08
CA SER A 352 1.15 -1.42 35.57
C SER A 352 1.21 -2.81 36.19
N LYS A 353 1.03 -2.88 37.52
CA LYS A 353 0.94 -4.15 38.26
C LYS A 353 -0.15 -5.07 37.70
N LYS A 354 -1.29 -4.50 37.29
CA LYS A 354 -2.41 -5.26 36.72
C LYS A 354 -2.04 -5.87 35.36
N CYS A 355 -1.46 -5.07 34.46
CA CYS A 355 -0.97 -5.55 33.16
C CYS A 355 0.06 -6.67 33.35
N ARG A 356 1.06 -6.45 34.22
CA ARG A 356 2.08 -7.45 34.54
C ARG A 356 1.52 -8.76 35.06
N THR A 357 0.52 -8.73 35.94
CA THR A 357 -0.12 -9.95 36.45
C THR A 357 -0.83 -10.70 35.31
N MET A 358 -1.55 -9.98 34.45
CA MET A 358 -2.25 -10.58 33.30
C MET A 358 -1.25 -11.18 32.30
N LEU A 359 -0.20 -10.44 31.94
CA LEU A 359 0.83 -10.91 31.02
C LEU A 359 1.55 -12.16 31.55
N ASN A 360 1.91 -12.19 32.83
CA ASN A 360 2.54 -13.38 33.44
C ASN A 360 1.61 -14.60 33.47
N ALA A 361 0.30 -14.38 33.58
CA ALA A 361 -0.70 -15.43 33.53
C ALA A 361 -1.10 -15.82 32.10
N GLU A 362 -0.52 -15.17 31.07
CA GLU A 362 -0.94 -15.27 29.66
C GLU A 362 -2.44 -15.00 29.47
N ASP A 363 -3.01 -14.10 30.29
CA ASP A 363 -4.41 -13.64 30.20
C ASP A 363 -4.56 -12.60 29.08
N TRP A 364 -4.45 -13.07 27.84
CA TRP A 364 -4.52 -12.23 26.64
C TRP A 364 -5.87 -11.52 26.50
N ASP A 365 -6.98 -12.19 26.85
CA ASP A 365 -8.31 -11.61 26.81
C ASP A 365 -8.47 -10.49 27.86
N GLY A 366 -7.86 -10.66 29.04
CA GLY A 366 -7.75 -9.64 30.07
C GLY A 366 -6.95 -8.42 29.61
N LEU A 367 -5.84 -8.63 28.89
CA LEU A 367 -5.04 -7.55 28.29
C LEU A 367 -5.84 -6.79 27.23
N VAL A 368 -6.54 -7.48 26.31
CA VAL A 368 -7.43 -6.84 25.33
C VAL A 368 -8.56 -6.06 26.02
N SER A 369 -9.11 -6.61 27.11
CA SER A 369 -10.15 -5.93 27.89
C SER A 369 -9.63 -4.67 28.58
N LEU A 370 -8.38 -4.68 29.05
CA LEU A 370 -7.69 -3.52 29.59
C LEU A 370 -7.42 -2.46 28.52
N ALA A 371 -7.07 -2.87 27.30
CA ALA A 371 -7.00 -1.98 26.14
C ALA A 371 -8.33 -1.25 25.93
N LYS A 372 -9.43 -2.01 25.78
CA LYS A 372 -10.77 -1.49 25.53
C LYS A 372 -11.26 -0.57 26.65
N SER A 373 -10.84 -0.78 27.91
CA SER A 373 -11.22 0.15 28.99
C SER A 373 -10.53 1.50 28.86
N GLN A 374 -9.30 1.56 28.36
CA GLN A 374 -8.61 2.83 28.08
C GLN A 374 -9.28 3.60 26.94
N ILE A 375 -9.73 2.89 25.89
CA ILE A 375 -10.50 3.51 24.79
C ILE A 375 -11.78 4.16 25.35
N ARG A 376 -12.54 3.45 26.19
CA ARG A 376 -13.76 4.00 26.83
C ARG A 376 -13.50 5.17 27.78
N GLU A 377 -12.31 5.25 28.34
CA GLU A 377 -11.87 6.36 29.20
C GLU A 377 -11.35 7.57 28.40
N GLY A 378 -11.33 7.49 27.06
CA GLY A 378 -11.00 8.61 26.18
C GLY A 378 -9.55 8.64 25.69
N ALA A 379 -8.81 7.53 25.76
CA ALA A 379 -7.51 7.45 25.11
C ALA A 379 -7.63 7.67 23.60
N ASN A 380 -6.63 8.33 23.00
CA ASN A 380 -6.47 8.51 21.57
C ASN A 380 -5.46 7.52 20.97
N VAL A 381 -4.46 7.13 21.75
CA VAL A 381 -3.42 6.16 21.39
C VAL A 381 -3.23 5.19 22.57
N LEU A 382 -2.90 3.94 22.30
CA LEU A 382 -2.58 2.95 23.35
C LEU A 382 -1.07 2.72 23.42
N ASP A 383 -0.47 2.97 24.57
CA ASP A 383 0.90 2.53 24.87
C ASP A 383 0.88 1.03 25.14
N VAL A 384 1.79 0.29 24.50
CA VAL A 384 1.88 -1.16 24.60
C VAL A 384 3.32 -1.53 24.96
N ASN A 385 3.54 -1.90 26.22
CA ASN A 385 4.84 -2.36 26.72
C ASN A 385 4.71 -3.75 27.33
N VAL A 386 5.53 -4.68 26.82
CA VAL A 386 5.61 -6.08 27.30
C VAL A 386 6.93 -6.37 28.02
N ASP A 387 7.72 -5.33 28.32
CA ASP A 387 9.03 -5.49 28.94
C ASP A 387 8.86 -6.05 30.36
N TYR A 388 9.27 -7.31 30.53
CA TYR A 388 9.31 -7.95 31.83
C TYR A 388 10.39 -9.04 31.88
N VAL A 389 11.15 -9.04 32.97
CA VAL A 389 12.28 -9.96 33.16
C VAL A 389 11.80 -11.41 33.19
N GLY A 390 12.46 -12.27 32.41
CA GLY A 390 12.20 -13.70 32.35
C GLY A 390 11.10 -14.11 31.37
N ARG A 391 10.57 -13.19 30.56
CA ARG A 391 9.64 -13.49 29.46
C ARG A 391 10.29 -13.27 28.10
N ASP A 392 9.72 -13.93 27.09
CA ASP A 392 10.06 -13.68 25.69
C ASP A 392 9.27 -12.48 25.19
N GLY A 393 9.89 -11.30 25.29
CA GLY A 393 9.24 -10.04 24.92
C GLY A 393 8.93 -9.90 23.42
N VAL A 394 9.67 -10.61 22.55
CA VAL A 394 9.42 -10.61 21.10
C VAL A 394 8.12 -11.37 20.82
N ARG A 395 7.99 -12.59 21.39
CA ARG A 395 6.73 -13.36 21.33
C ARG A 395 5.57 -12.58 21.94
N ASP A 396 5.76 -12.02 23.13
CA ASP A 396 4.68 -11.33 23.84
C ASP A 396 4.19 -10.09 23.10
N MET A 397 5.10 -9.31 22.50
CA MET A 397 4.70 -8.14 21.71
C MET A 397 3.94 -8.57 20.47
N ASN A 398 4.44 -9.59 19.74
CA ASN A 398 3.77 -10.12 18.57
C ASN A 398 2.35 -10.61 18.89
N GLU A 399 2.21 -11.37 19.98
CA GLU A 399 0.96 -11.99 20.42
C GLU A 399 -0.08 -10.95 20.87
N LEU A 400 0.34 -9.97 21.66
CA LEU A 400 -0.52 -8.89 22.14
C LEU A 400 -0.91 -7.94 21.00
N ALA A 401 0.06 -7.49 20.21
CA ALA A 401 -0.20 -6.56 19.10
C ALA A 401 -1.17 -7.16 18.07
N SER A 402 -0.97 -8.42 17.66
CA SER A 402 -1.86 -9.12 16.71
C SER A 402 -3.32 -9.14 17.18
N ARG A 403 -3.56 -9.28 18.49
CA ARG A 403 -4.92 -9.24 19.06
C ARG A 403 -5.47 -7.83 19.12
N LEU A 404 -4.65 -6.85 19.51
CA LEU A 404 -5.08 -5.46 19.62
C LEU A 404 -5.51 -4.89 18.27
N VAL A 405 -4.83 -5.26 17.18
CA VAL A 405 -5.10 -4.75 15.83
C VAL A 405 -6.55 -4.97 15.40
N THR A 406 -7.13 -6.13 15.71
CA THR A 406 -8.52 -6.47 15.36
C THR A 406 -9.53 -6.10 16.46
N ASN A 407 -9.05 -5.60 17.60
CA ASN A 407 -9.88 -5.34 18.79
C ASN A 407 -9.82 -3.88 19.30
N SER A 408 -8.99 -3.04 18.69
CA SER A 408 -8.77 -1.64 19.02
C SER A 408 -8.90 -0.80 17.76
N THR A 409 -9.70 0.26 17.85
CA THR A 409 -9.77 1.29 16.80
C THR A 409 -8.66 2.32 16.93
N LEU A 410 -7.91 2.33 18.03
CA LEU A 410 -6.86 3.31 18.30
C LEU A 410 -5.50 2.87 17.75
N PRO A 411 -4.66 3.80 17.26
CA PRO A 411 -3.25 3.52 16.95
C PRO A 411 -2.50 2.98 18.17
N LEU A 412 -1.45 2.21 17.90
CA LEU A 412 -0.58 1.65 18.92
C LEU A 412 0.75 2.41 19.00
N MET A 413 1.16 2.72 20.21
CA MET A 413 2.51 3.16 20.57
C MET A 413 3.25 1.94 21.13
N LEU A 414 4.17 1.39 20.34
CA LEU A 414 4.95 0.21 20.69
C LEU A 414 6.09 0.64 21.60
N ASP A 415 5.97 0.30 22.88
CA ASP A 415 6.88 0.72 23.93
C ASP A 415 7.84 -0.41 24.33
N SER A 416 9.14 -0.18 24.12
CA SER A 416 10.20 -1.05 24.61
C SER A 416 11.56 -0.37 24.65
N THR A 417 12.47 -0.96 25.43
CA THR A 417 13.91 -0.67 25.32
C THR A 417 14.63 -1.55 24.30
N GLU A 418 14.00 -2.61 23.79
CA GLU A 418 14.59 -3.54 22.81
C GLU A 418 13.89 -3.37 21.46
N TRP A 419 14.65 -2.99 20.43
CA TRP A 419 14.11 -2.69 19.09
C TRP A 419 13.50 -3.92 18.43
N GLU A 420 13.98 -5.12 18.79
CA GLU A 420 13.47 -6.41 18.32
C GLU A 420 12.00 -6.60 18.69
N LYS A 421 11.60 -6.13 19.88
CA LYS A 421 10.21 -6.18 20.33
C LYS A 421 9.35 -5.21 19.55
N MET A 422 9.85 -3.99 19.31
CA MET A 422 9.16 -3.02 18.45
C MET A 422 8.93 -3.58 17.05
N GLU A 423 9.95 -4.18 16.43
CA GLU A 423 9.83 -4.80 15.11
C GLU A 423 8.79 -5.93 15.09
N ALA A 424 8.77 -6.77 16.13
CA ALA A 424 7.79 -7.84 16.27
C ALA A 424 6.33 -7.35 16.26
N GLY A 425 6.08 -6.17 16.84
CA GLY A 425 4.79 -5.48 16.76
C GLY A 425 4.55 -4.85 15.39
N LEU A 426 5.53 -4.15 14.82
CA LEU A 426 5.41 -3.51 13.50
C LEU A 426 5.05 -4.49 12.37
N LYS A 427 5.52 -5.75 12.48
CA LYS A 427 5.22 -6.84 11.54
C LYS A 427 3.77 -7.34 11.59
N VAL A 428 2.96 -6.95 12.57
CA VAL A 428 1.56 -7.40 12.70
C VAL A 428 0.53 -6.28 12.76
N VAL A 429 0.95 -5.01 12.97
CA VAL A 429 -0.01 -3.93 13.26
C VAL A 429 -0.68 -3.30 12.04
N GLY A 430 0.00 -3.22 10.90
CA GLY A 430 -0.54 -2.63 9.67
C GLY A 430 -0.68 -1.10 9.69
N GLY A 431 -1.06 -0.51 10.82
CA GLY A 431 -1.19 0.95 11.01
C GLY A 431 0.13 1.73 11.01
N LYS A 432 0.02 3.06 11.17
CA LYS A 432 1.13 3.98 11.45
C LYS A 432 1.32 4.06 12.96
N CYS A 433 2.11 3.14 13.48
CA CYS A 433 2.49 3.06 14.89
C CYS A 433 3.35 4.24 15.32
N ILE A 434 3.51 4.37 16.64
CA ILE A 434 4.54 5.24 17.24
C ILE A 434 5.54 4.34 17.97
N LEU A 435 6.84 4.53 17.75
CA LEU A 435 7.90 3.82 18.47
C LEU A 435 8.29 4.60 19.73
N ASN A 436 8.12 3.98 20.90
CA ASN A 436 8.39 4.58 22.19
C ASN A 436 9.47 3.75 22.94
N SER A 437 10.72 4.13 22.97
CA SER A 437 11.30 5.33 22.38
C SER A 437 12.73 5.03 21.94
N THR A 438 13.37 6.03 21.39
CA THR A 438 14.81 6.02 21.16
C THR A 438 15.47 7.23 21.80
N ASN A 439 16.78 7.16 22.03
CA ASN A 439 17.61 8.20 22.64
C ASN A 439 19.10 7.82 22.44
N TYR A 440 20.05 8.58 23.01
CA TYR A 440 21.49 8.29 22.88
C TYR A 440 22.13 7.63 24.12
N GLU A 441 21.34 7.14 25.09
CA GLU A 441 21.86 6.49 26.33
C GLU A 441 22.73 5.26 26.01
N ASP A 442 22.27 4.43 25.07
CA ASP A 442 23.02 3.26 24.57
C ASP A 442 23.83 3.57 23.29
N GLY A 443 24.02 4.86 23.01
CA GLY A 443 24.76 5.38 21.86
C GLY A 443 23.97 5.43 20.54
N GLU A 444 24.61 6.06 19.55
CA GLU A 444 24.06 6.30 18.22
C GLU A 444 23.59 5.04 17.46
N PRO A 445 24.24 3.86 17.54
CA PRO A 445 23.78 2.69 16.80
C PRO A 445 22.35 2.27 17.12
N ARG A 446 21.97 2.30 18.40
CA ARG A 446 20.58 2.03 18.81
C ARG A 446 19.64 3.13 18.32
N PHE A 447 20.07 4.40 18.44
CA PHE A 447 19.31 5.53 17.95
C PHE A 447 18.89 5.36 16.49
N TYR A 448 19.88 5.13 15.61
CA TYR A 448 19.65 4.94 14.18
C TYR A 448 18.92 3.63 13.85
N LYS A 449 19.07 2.57 14.65
CA LYS A 449 18.31 1.33 14.44
C LYS A 449 16.80 1.55 14.59
N VAL A 450 16.36 2.34 15.56
CA VAL A 450 14.93 2.67 15.71
C VAL A 450 14.45 3.57 14.56
N LEU A 451 15.28 4.52 14.09
CA LEU A 451 14.95 5.32 12.91
C LEU A 451 14.85 4.47 11.63
N GLU A 452 15.71 3.46 11.49
CA GLU A 452 15.63 2.47 10.41
C GLU A 452 14.28 1.74 10.42
N LEU A 453 13.86 1.22 11.57
CA LEU A 453 12.54 0.59 11.72
C LEU A 453 11.41 1.57 11.40
N ALA A 454 11.50 2.81 11.88
CA ALA A 454 10.49 3.83 11.58
C ALA A 454 10.35 4.09 10.08
N LYS A 455 11.46 4.10 9.34
CA LYS A 455 11.49 4.27 7.89
C LYS A 455 10.93 3.05 7.15
N ILE A 456 11.37 1.85 7.50
CA ILE A 456 10.92 0.57 6.91
C ILE A 456 9.40 0.38 7.09
N TYR A 457 8.90 0.64 8.30
CA TYR A 457 7.51 0.39 8.66
C TYR A 457 6.60 1.63 8.65
N GLY A 458 7.10 2.78 8.20
CA GLY A 458 6.33 4.03 8.15
C GLY A 458 5.76 4.45 9.51
N ALA A 459 6.55 4.33 10.59
CA ALA A 459 6.13 4.64 11.95
C ALA A 459 6.60 6.03 12.39
N GLY A 460 5.86 6.66 13.33
CA GLY A 460 6.34 7.81 14.08
C GLY A 460 7.32 7.39 15.19
N VAL A 461 8.08 8.33 15.73
CA VAL A 461 9.09 8.04 16.77
C VAL A 461 9.00 9.06 17.91
N VAL A 462 9.02 8.57 19.15
CA VAL A 462 9.27 9.40 20.34
C VAL A 462 10.76 9.34 20.65
N ILE A 463 11.40 10.51 20.72
CA ILE A 463 12.83 10.61 21.06
C ILE A 463 12.97 11.25 22.45
N GLY A 464 13.55 10.49 23.38
CA GLY A 464 13.83 10.96 24.74
C GLY A 464 14.99 11.97 24.76
N THR A 465 14.90 12.99 25.62
CA THR A 465 16.01 13.93 25.87
C THR A 465 17.03 13.33 26.85
N ILE A 466 17.61 12.22 26.43
CA ILE A 466 18.62 11.43 27.15
C ILE A 466 19.77 11.23 26.17
N ASP A 467 20.99 11.56 26.60
CA ASP A 467 22.18 11.36 25.80
C ASP A 467 23.22 10.50 26.51
N GLU A 468 24.45 10.45 26.00
CA GLU A 468 25.54 9.64 26.53
C GLU A 468 25.92 10.05 27.97
N ASP A 469 25.59 11.28 28.39
CA ASP A 469 25.78 11.79 29.76
C ASP A 469 24.57 11.49 30.67
N GLY A 470 23.51 10.89 30.12
CA GLY A 470 22.29 10.49 30.80
C GLY A 470 21.12 11.48 30.63
N MET A 471 20.17 11.41 31.55
CA MET A 471 18.92 12.18 31.43
C MET A 471 19.13 13.68 31.62
N ALA A 472 18.70 14.49 30.64
CA ALA A 472 18.81 15.94 30.72
C ALA A 472 17.93 16.55 31.81
N ARG A 473 18.55 17.32 32.70
CA ARG A 473 17.89 17.96 33.86
C ARG A 473 17.58 19.44 33.68
N THR A 474 18.19 20.12 32.70
CA THR A 474 17.99 21.55 32.43
C THR A 474 17.28 21.76 31.10
N ALA A 475 16.59 22.90 30.94
CA ALA A 475 15.93 23.25 29.69
C ALA A 475 16.92 23.35 28.51
N ASP A 476 18.08 23.96 28.75
CA ASP A 476 19.12 24.13 27.72
C ASP A 476 19.65 22.79 27.21
N LYS A 477 19.94 21.85 28.12
CA LYS A 477 20.42 20.52 27.73
C LYS A 477 19.34 19.70 27.03
N LYS A 478 18.07 19.81 27.46
CA LYS A 478 16.94 19.18 26.75
C LYS A 478 16.82 19.71 25.32
N PHE A 479 16.95 21.02 25.13
CA PHE A 479 16.90 21.64 23.80
C PHE A 479 18.08 21.21 22.92
N GLU A 480 19.30 21.15 23.48
CA GLU A 480 20.49 20.67 22.78
C GLU A 480 20.30 19.25 22.23
N ILE A 481 19.87 18.30 23.08
CA ILE A 481 19.63 16.91 22.68
C ILE A 481 18.49 16.82 21.67
N ALA A 482 17.36 17.50 21.92
CA ALA A 482 16.23 17.51 21.00
C ALA A 482 16.60 18.06 19.61
N LYS A 483 17.45 19.09 19.56
CA LYS A 483 17.95 19.66 18.31
C LYS A 483 18.89 18.70 17.57
N ARG A 484 19.78 18.01 18.28
CA ARG A 484 20.63 16.94 17.71
C ARG A 484 19.74 15.84 17.10
N ALA A 485 18.81 15.30 17.89
CA ALA A 485 17.85 14.28 17.48
C ALA A 485 17.03 14.67 16.26
N TYR A 486 16.51 15.89 16.23
CA TYR A 486 15.77 16.41 15.08
C TYR A 486 16.63 16.43 13.81
N ASN A 487 17.85 16.97 13.89
CA ASN A 487 18.74 17.03 12.72
C ASN A 487 19.13 15.63 12.24
N ASP A 488 19.44 14.72 13.16
CA ASP A 488 19.83 13.35 12.83
C ASP A 488 18.66 12.58 12.19
N ALA A 489 17.44 12.74 12.71
CA ALA A 489 16.23 12.11 12.16
C ALA A 489 15.91 12.61 10.75
N ILE A 490 15.95 13.93 10.53
CA ILE A 490 15.77 14.53 9.20
C ILE A 490 16.86 14.05 8.23
N ALA A 491 18.12 14.03 8.66
CA ALA A 491 19.22 13.54 7.84
C ALA A 491 19.09 12.05 7.47
N TYR A 492 18.48 11.25 8.34
CA TYR A 492 18.18 9.82 8.09
C TYR A 492 16.99 9.61 7.13
N GLY A 493 16.19 10.67 6.91
CA GLY A 493 15.01 10.66 6.04
C GLY A 493 13.70 10.38 6.76
N ILE A 494 13.62 10.67 8.06
CA ILE A 494 12.34 10.75 8.77
C ILE A 494 11.78 12.17 8.56
N PRO A 495 10.53 12.32 8.08
CA PRO A 495 9.95 13.62 7.73
C PRO A 495 9.64 14.54 8.91
#